data_AF-A0A6G2JF85-F1
#
_entry.id   AF-A0A6G2JF85-F1
#
_cell.length_a   1.000
_cell.length_b   1.000
_cell.length_c   1.000
_cell.angle_alpha   90.00
_cell.angle_beta   90.00
_cell.angle_gamma   90.00
#
_symmetry.space_group_name_H-M   'P 1'
#
loop_
_entity.id
_entity.type
_entity.pdbx_description
1 polymer ?
#
loop_
_entity_poly.entity_id
_entity_poly.type
_entity_poly.pdbx_seq_one_letter_code
_entity_poly.pdbx_strand_id
1 'polypeptide(L)'
;MTMDADDGRNRTTVAEGRYYSPRWSPDGTRIAYVKSDQLGVINVDGTNPRIFTGGAHVEGLAWSPDGSRIAYVSGDWRESDIRIVEVDGFRSFRLTDEPGPEIEPAWSPDGERIAYVTYKVDGNRLIDMQIRVRGSEGAAVEVSRGCMPPGPTLLTTAGFPLPSWAPPATGTLRIAVLFAEFPDFVADHTTEKEAEGGLPFMIRYLEAVSYGQLDVSVNVRHGWLRTDRPRSEYIAEVQPNEQGEAPEVETRDLFGEIVAAADEDFDFSGSDVVLIVFPSSHFGGGLAGGSQTADEAVMQLTVTNIFRGSTGTGPRRWGSTAAHEIGHALGLTDLYPYGDQHRRLALADQRVWVPVSFGRMNLESYFPAAIDDARFTEIRRHADGTSSRAIGNRLVFEEMLAWSRWQLEWLNDDEVLCVTESSATVELDPVAVPRGGPVMAAVPLTTSRVLVVESRRRLGFDAVQPYTDSAGTRVTPPGLPVEGVLVYTVDTFLGAGELPLKIAGDSGDGTVEDFPLLEAGDSITVRGYTVSVTSDDGRTHTVKITKSG
;
A
#
# COMPACT_ATOMS: atom_id res chain seq x y z
N MET A 1 5.33 -11.13 -38.98
CA MET A 1 5.94 -12.43 -39.29
C MET A 1 7.29 -12.46 -38.60
N THR A 2 7.53 -13.43 -37.74
CA THR A 2 8.87 -13.66 -37.16
C THR A 2 9.63 -14.68 -38.02
N MET A 3 10.96 -14.56 -38.01
CA MET A 3 11.88 -15.47 -38.67
C MET A 3 12.87 -15.96 -37.63
N ASP A 4 13.22 -17.25 -37.66
CA ASP A 4 14.40 -17.77 -36.97
C ASP A 4 15.64 -17.00 -37.42
N ALA A 5 16.47 -16.58 -36.45
CA ALA A 5 17.69 -15.82 -36.69
C ALA A 5 18.74 -16.58 -37.52
N ASP A 6 18.63 -17.91 -37.61
CA ASP A 6 19.69 -18.78 -38.14
C ASP A 6 19.49 -19.29 -39.58
N ASP A 7 18.25 -19.40 -40.12
CA ASP A 7 18.06 -19.95 -41.47
C ASP A 7 16.86 -19.44 -42.30
N GLY A 8 15.98 -18.61 -41.72
CA GLY A 8 14.82 -18.02 -42.41
C GLY A 8 13.75 -19.01 -42.89
N ARG A 9 13.74 -20.27 -42.45
CA ARG A 9 12.86 -21.32 -43.00
C ARG A 9 11.54 -21.53 -42.25
N ASN A 10 11.35 -20.94 -41.07
CA ASN A 10 10.09 -21.02 -40.31
C ASN A 10 9.48 -19.63 -40.14
N ARG A 11 8.32 -19.38 -40.78
CA ARG A 11 7.56 -18.13 -40.66
C ARG A 11 6.34 -18.35 -39.77
N THR A 12 6.30 -17.67 -38.63
CA THR A 12 5.13 -17.66 -37.75
C THR A 12 4.53 -16.26 -37.69
N THR A 13 3.20 -16.18 -37.70
CA THR A 13 2.47 -14.93 -37.47
C THR A 13 2.25 -14.78 -35.96
N VAL A 14 2.88 -13.77 -35.37
CA VAL A 14 2.83 -13.50 -33.92
C VAL A 14 1.68 -12.55 -33.54
N ALA A 15 1.28 -11.66 -34.46
CA ALA A 15 0.12 -10.78 -34.29
C ALA A 15 -0.41 -10.29 -35.66
N GLU A 16 -1.72 -10.00 -35.74
CA GLU A 16 -2.38 -9.45 -36.94
C GLU A 16 -2.79 -7.99 -36.74
N GLY A 17 -2.51 -7.13 -37.73
CA GLY A 17 -2.82 -5.70 -37.69
C GLY A 17 -1.71 -4.82 -38.30
N ARG A 18 -1.80 -3.50 -38.08
CA ARG A 18 -0.76 -2.55 -38.47
C ARG A 18 0.23 -2.36 -37.33
N TYR A 19 1.44 -2.88 -37.53
CA TYR A 19 2.56 -2.81 -36.59
C TYR A 19 3.77 -2.23 -37.32
N TYR A 20 4.54 -1.38 -36.65
CA TYR A 20 5.73 -0.74 -37.20
C TYR A 20 6.94 -1.00 -36.30
N SER A 21 8.13 -0.77 -36.86
CA SER A 21 9.43 -0.77 -36.15
C SER A 21 9.66 -1.95 -35.19
N PRO A 22 9.47 -3.22 -35.62
CA PRO A 22 9.68 -4.36 -34.74
C PRO A 22 11.15 -4.49 -34.32
N ARG A 23 11.41 -4.80 -33.05
CA ARG A 23 12.74 -5.04 -32.48
C ARG A 23 12.71 -6.27 -31.59
N TRP A 24 13.60 -7.22 -31.86
CA TRP A 24 13.84 -8.37 -31.00
C TRP A 24 14.44 -7.94 -29.66
N SER A 25 14.00 -8.57 -28.58
CA SER A 25 14.71 -8.53 -27.30
C SER A 25 16.06 -9.26 -27.43
N PRO A 26 17.07 -8.94 -26.59
CA PRO A 26 18.40 -9.53 -26.69
C PRO A 26 18.43 -11.05 -26.51
N ASP A 27 17.50 -11.60 -25.72
CA ASP A 27 17.31 -13.02 -25.47
C ASP A 27 16.49 -13.73 -26.56
N GLY A 28 15.95 -12.99 -27.53
CA GLY A 28 15.12 -13.53 -28.61
C GLY A 28 13.74 -14.03 -28.20
N THR A 29 13.27 -13.74 -26.99
CA THR A 29 11.97 -14.25 -26.47
C THR A 29 10.80 -13.30 -26.68
N ARG A 30 11.07 -12.02 -26.95
CA ARG A 30 10.07 -10.94 -27.05
C ARG A 30 10.33 -10.04 -28.24
N ILE A 31 9.29 -9.33 -28.66
CA ILE A 31 9.33 -8.35 -29.74
C ILE A 31 8.68 -7.07 -29.27
N ALA A 32 9.45 -5.98 -29.27
CA ALA A 32 8.92 -4.63 -29.16
C ALA A 32 8.40 -4.17 -30.52
N TYR A 33 7.31 -3.42 -30.55
CA TYR A 33 6.66 -2.91 -31.76
C TYR A 33 5.97 -1.58 -31.49
N VAL A 34 5.62 -0.86 -32.56
CA VAL A 34 4.73 0.30 -32.49
C VAL A 34 3.38 -0.04 -33.11
N LYS A 35 2.29 0.19 -32.37
CA LYS A 35 0.90 0.03 -32.82
C LYS A 35 0.10 1.25 -32.43
N SER A 36 -0.55 1.91 -33.41
CA SER A 36 -1.31 3.14 -33.18
C SER A 36 -0.49 4.19 -32.42
N ASP A 37 0.75 4.41 -32.85
CA ASP A 37 1.73 5.30 -32.21
C ASP A 37 2.18 4.89 -30.80
N GLN A 38 1.72 3.76 -30.27
CA GLN A 38 2.09 3.29 -28.93
C GLN A 38 3.14 2.18 -28.98
N LEU A 39 4.05 2.19 -28.01
CA LEU A 39 5.00 1.10 -27.78
C LEU A 39 4.26 -0.11 -27.21
N GLY A 40 4.47 -1.28 -27.81
CA GLY A 40 4.05 -2.55 -27.24
C GLY A 40 5.16 -3.59 -27.25
N VAL A 41 5.00 -4.60 -26.40
CA VAL A 41 5.84 -5.80 -26.38
C VAL A 41 4.95 -7.03 -26.42
N ILE A 42 5.34 -8.04 -27.18
CA ILE A 42 4.66 -9.34 -27.27
C ILE A 42 5.69 -10.46 -27.18
N ASN A 43 5.30 -11.58 -26.58
CA ASN A 43 6.12 -12.79 -26.63
C ASN A 43 6.16 -13.33 -28.06
N VAL A 44 7.23 -14.04 -28.40
CA VAL A 44 7.43 -14.56 -29.77
C VAL A 44 6.46 -15.65 -30.17
N ASP A 45 5.78 -16.26 -29.19
CA ASP A 45 4.68 -17.20 -29.37
C ASP A 45 3.30 -16.51 -29.55
N GLY A 46 3.25 -15.17 -29.48
CA GLY A 46 2.04 -14.36 -29.60
C GLY A 46 1.31 -14.12 -28.28
N THR A 47 1.82 -14.62 -27.16
CA THR A 47 1.22 -14.42 -25.84
C THR A 47 1.63 -13.10 -25.20
N ASN A 48 0.90 -12.71 -24.15
CA ASN A 48 1.17 -11.53 -23.31
C ASN A 48 1.43 -10.21 -24.08
N PRO A 49 0.57 -9.80 -25.04
CA PRO A 49 0.72 -8.49 -25.67
C PRO A 49 0.47 -7.38 -24.63
N ARG A 50 1.44 -6.48 -24.46
CA ARG A 50 1.36 -5.33 -23.56
C ARG A 50 1.63 -4.04 -24.31
N ILE A 51 0.94 -2.96 -23.93
CA ILE A 51 1.15 -1.59 -24.45
C ILE A 51 1.66 -0.73 -23.28
N PHE A 52 2.72 0.03 -23.51
CA PHE A 52 3.47 0.75 -22.46
C PHE A 52 3.29 2.27 -22.49
N THR A 53 2.72 2.83 -23.56
CA THR A 53 2.58 4.29 -23.72
C THR A 53 1.15 4.69 -24.10
N GLY A 54 0.72 5.90 -23.71
CA GLY A 54 -0.59 6.46 -24.05
C GLY A 54 -0.47 7.71 -24.92
N GLY A 55 -1.11 7.73 -26.10
CA GLY A 55 -1.41 8.96 -26.85
C GLY A 55 -0.25 9.79 -27.41
N ALA A 56 1.01 9.33 -27.34
CA ALA A 56 2.19 10.00 -27.86
C ALA A 56 2.70 9.32 -29.16
N HIS A 57 3.36 10.07 -30.06
CA HIS A 57 4.03 9.50 -31.23
C HIS A 57 5.33 8.81 -30.82
N VAL A 58 5.41 7.49 -31.01
CA VAL A 58 6.57 6.67 -30.63
C VAL A 58 7.31 6.11 -31.85
N GLU A 59 8.63 6.24 -31.85
CA GLU A 59 9.52 5.60 -32.81
C GLU A 59 10.89 5.23 -32.21
N GLY A 60 11.84 4.79 -33.04
CA GLY A 60 13.25 4.61 -32.63
C GLY A 60 13.48 3.65 -31.46
N LEU A 61 12.83 2.48 -31.44
CA LEU A 61 12.91 1.53 -30.32
C LEU A 61 14.31 0.89 -30.19
N ALA A 62 14.82 0.78 -28.97
CA ALA A 62 16.08 0.09 -28.65
C ALA A 62 16.02 -0.62 -27.29
N TRP A 63 16.24 -1.94 -27.29
CA TRP A 63 16.32 -2.73 -26.06
C TRP A 63 17.63 -2.50 -25.31
N SER A 64 17.58 -2.49 -23.98
CA SER A 64 18.77 -2.62 -23.14
C SER A 64 19.39 -4.00 -23.28
N PRO A 65 20.71 -4.17 -23.05
CA PRO A 65 21.40 -5.45 -23.25
C PRO A 65 20.88 -6.61 -22.38
N ASP A 66 20.37 -6.31 -21.19
CA ASP A 66 19.75 -7.26 -20.25
C ASP A 66 18.28 -7.57 -20.59
N GLY A 67 17.69 -6.88 -21.57
CA GLY A 67 16.29 -7.04 -21.96
C GLY A 67 15.28 -6.54 -20.92
N SER A 68 15.70 -5.77 -19.92
CA SER A 68 14.81 -5.22 -18.89
C SER A 68 14.14 -3.91 -19.30
N ARG A 69 14.74 -3.15 -20.22
CA ARG A 69 14.33 -1.79 -20.59
C ARG A 69 14.26 -1.60 -22.11
N ILE A 70 13.46 -0.61 -22.53
CA ILE A 70 13.37 -0.13 -23.91
C ILE A 70 13.53 1.39 -23.91
N ALA A 71 14.53 1.89 -24.63
CA ALA A 71 14.61 3.28 -25.01
C ALA A 71 13.79 3.53 -26.27
N TYR A 72 13.10 4.66 -26.32
CA TYR A 72 12.24 5.04 -27.44
C TYR A 72 12.22 6.55 -27.63
N VAL A 73 11.93 6.98 -28.85
CA VAL A 73 11.70 8.38 -29.19
C VAL A 73 10.23 8.71 -28.94
N SER A 74 9.96 9.85 -28.32
CA SER A 74 8.62 10.38 -28.10
C SER A 74 8.55 11.84 -28.54
N GLY A 75 7.70 12.15 -29.51
CA GLY A 75 7.56 13.52 -30.03
C GLY A 75 7.41 13.53 -31.54
N ASP A 76 7.69 14.65 -32.20
CA ASP A 76 7.66 14.77 -33.66
C ASP A 76 9.03 15.15 -34.24
N TRP A 77 9.12 15.27 -35.57
CA TRP A 77 10.37 15.55 -36.27
C TRP A 77 11.00 16.92 -35.95
N ARG A 78 10.28 17.82 -35.26
CA ARG A 78 10.79 19.13 -34.82
C ARG A 78 11.22 19.12 -33.37
N GLU A 79 10.53 18.35 -32.54
CA GLU A 79 10.74 18.29 -31.10
C GLU A 79 10.45 16.87 -30.62
N SER A 80 11.50 16.16 -30.20
CA SER A 80 11.37 14.78 -29.72
C SER A 80 12.40 14.46 -28.66
N ASP A 81 11.97 13.68 -27.68
CA ASP A 81 12.81 13.25 -26.58
C ASP A 81 13.11 11.76 -26.65
N ILE A 82 14.28 11.38 -26.14
CA ILE A 82 14.55 10.01 -25.75
C ILE A 82 13.88 9.74 -24.41
N ARG A 83 13.12 8.65 -24.34
CA ARG A 83 12.49 8.12 -23.13
C ARG A 83 12.92 6.68 -22.92
N ILE A 84 12.78 6.19 -21.70
CA ILE A 84 13.07 4.80 -21.32
C ILE A 84 11.85 4.25 -20.59
N VAL A 85 11.50 2.99 -20.87
CA VAL A 85 10.51 2.23 -20.12
C VAL A 85 11.07 0.88 -19.69
N GLU A 86 10.73 0.44 -18.49
CA GLU A 86 10.97 -0.92 -17.99
C GLU A 86 9.89 -1.87 -18.53
N VAL A 87 10.30 -3.06 -18.96
CA VAL A 87 9.46 -4.00 -19.72
C VAL A 87 8.48 -4.76 -18.83
N ASP A 88 8.73 -4.77 -17.53
CA ASP A 88 7.73 -5.15 -16.53
C ASP A 88 6.55 -4.15 -16.46
N GLY A 89 6.79 -2.90 -16.88
CA GLY A 89 5.86 -1.80 -16.94
C GLY A 89 5.90 -0.86 -15.73
N PHE A 90 6.84 -1.05 -14.79
CA PHE A 90 6.86 -0.33 -13.50
C PHE A 90 7.46 1.07 -13.57
N ARG A 91 8.32 1.37 -14.55
CA ARG A 91 8.99 2.67 -14.65
C ARG A 91 9.08 3.16 -16.09
N SER A 92 8.68 4.41 -16.33
CA SER A 92 8.86 5.10 -17.61
C SER A 92 9.28 6.55 -17.38
N PHE A 93 10.38 6.99 -17.98
CA PHE A 93 10.91 8.34 -17.74
C PHE A 93 11.50 8.98 -18.99
N ARG A 94 11.54 10.32 -18.97
CA ARG A 94 12.21 11.14 -19.98
C ARG A 94 13.71 11.12 -19.72
N LEU A 95 14.50 10.69 -20.69
CA LEU A 95 15.96 10.69 -20.60
C LEU A 95 16.54 12.03 -21.05
N THR A 96 16.06 12.58 -22.16
CA THR A 96 16.54 13.86 -22.73
C THR A 96 15.46 14.91 -22.73
N ASP A 97 15.86 16.17 -22.59
CA ASP A 97 14.97 17.31 -22.48
C ASP A 97 15.50 18.58 -23.17
N GLU A 98 16.32 18.37 -24.20
CA GLU A 98 16.97 19.47 -24.89
C GLU A 98 16.08 20.05 -25.98
N PRO A 99 16.27 21.32 -26.39
CA PRO A 99 15.49 21.88 -27.49
C PRO A 99 15.87 21.23 -28.84
N GLY A 100 14.88 20.60 -29.48
CA GLY A 100 14.99 20.05 -30.83
C GLY A 100 14.71 18.54 -30.88
N PRO A 101 14.95 17.89 -32.02
CA PRO A 101 14.75 16.47 -32.15
C PRO A 101 15.95 15.68 -31.59
N GLU A 102 15.69 14.83 -30.60
CA GLU A 102 16.55 13.71 -30.22
C GLU A 102 15.98 12.39 -30.73
N ILE A 103 16.80 11.65 -31.48
CA ILE A 103 16.39 10.45 -32.20
C ILE A 103 17.44 9.34 -32.11
N GLU A 104 17.04 8.14 -32.54
CA GLU A 104 17.91 6.96 -32.71
C GLU A 104 18.70 6.58 -31.44
N PRO A 105 18.03 6.27 -30.32
CA PRO A 105 18.71 5.85 -29.10
C PRO A 105 19.39 4.48 -29.30
N ALA A 106 20.58 4.33 -28.75
CA ALA A 106 21.32 3.08 -28.73
C ALA A 106 22.00 2.87 -27.37
N TRP A 107 21.78 1.71 -26.76
CA TRP A 107 22.37 1.35 -25.47
C TRP A 107 23.86 1.01 -25.59
N SER A 108 24.63 1.37 -24.57
CA SER A 108 25.97 0.81 -24.37
C SER A 108 25.90 -0.67 -24.00
N PRO A 109 26.95 -1.48 -24.26
CA PRO A 109 26.94 -2.91 -23.94
C PRO A 109 26.78 -3.24 -22.44
N ASP A 110 27.21 -2.32 -21.58
CA ASP A 110 27.06 -2.41 -20.11
C ASP A 110 25.64 -2.01 -19.63
N GLY A 111 24.81 -1.44 -20.52
CA GLY A 111 23.47 -0.97 -20.17
C GLY A 111 23.43 0.31 -19.34
N GLU A 112 24.56 0.98 -19.10
CA GLU A 112 24.64 2.16 -18.22
C GLU A 112 24.49 3.51 -18.96
N ARG A 113 24.53 3.50 -20.29
CA ARG A 113 24.55 4.71 -21.12
C ARG A 113 23.72 4.53 -22.39
N ILE A 114 23.26 5.65 -22.92
CA ILE A 114 22.58 5.72 -24.20
C ILE A 114 23.26 6.77 -25.08
N ALA A 115 23.60 6.36 -26.30
CA ALA A 115 23.96 7.27 -27.39
C ALA A 115 22.71 7.65 -28.17
N TYR A 116 22.61 8.90 -28.62
CA TYR A 116 21.50 9.39 -29.44
C TYR A 116 21.99 10.48 -30.40
N VAL A 117 21.21 10.75 -31.45
CA VAL A 117 21.46 11.81 -32.42
C VAL A 117 20.57 13.00 -32.10
N THR A 118 21.16 14.20 -32.08
CA THR A 118 20.40 15.47 -32.06
C THR A 118 20.82 16.33 -33.24
N TYR A 119 19.91 17.11 -33.79
CA TYR A 119 20.21 18.01 -34.89
C TYR A 119 19.39 19.29 -34.85
N LYS A 120 19.96 20.39 -35.33
CA LYS A 120 19.28 21.69 -35.45
C LYS A 120 18.90 21.95 -36.89
N VAL A 121 17.65 22.39 -37.09
CA VAL A 121 17.13 22.79 -38.40
C VAL A 121 16.74 24.26 -38.41
N ASP A 122 16.94 24.92 -39.56
CA ASP A 122 16.39 26.24 -39.88
C ASP A 122 15.59 26.10 -41.17
N GLY A 123 14.26 26.21 -41.05
CA GLY A 123 13.35 25.78 -42.10
C GLY A 123 13.50 24.29 -42.41
N ASN A 124 13.86 23.96 -43.65
CA ASN A 124 14.15 22.59 -44.10
C ASN A 124 15.66 22.29 -44.21
N ARG A 125 16.53 23.17 -43.70
CA ARG A 125 17.98 22.99 -43.79
C ARG A 125 18.55 22.52 -42.46
N LEU A 126 19.23 21.38 -42.48
CA LEU A 126 20.03 20.90 -41.35
C LEU A 126 21.27 21.80 -41.17
N ILE A 127 21.42 22.37 -39.98
CA ILE A 127 22.51 23.30 -39.64
C ILE A 127 23.56 22.64 -38.75
N ASP A 128 23.14 21.75 -37.86
CA ASP A 128 24.04 21.06 -36.94
C ASP A 128 23.50 19.64 -36.69
N MET A 129 24.39 18.66 -36.55
CA MET A 129 24.05 17.28 -36.17
C MET A 129 25.15 16.74 -35.28
N GLN A 130 24.77 16.21 -34.12
CA GLN A 130 25.67 15.72 -33.09
C GLN A 130 25.21 14.35 -32.61
N ILE A 131 26.18 13.49 -32.32
CA ILE A 131 25.95 12.28 -31.51
C ILE A 131 26.27 12.63 -30.07
N ARG A 132 25.34 12.40 -29.16
CA ARG A 132 25.50 12.60 -27.72
C ARG A 132 25.42 11.29 -26.98
N VAL A 133 25.98 11.25 -25.78
CA VAL A 133 25.90 10.12 -24.87
C VAL A 133 25.44 10.64 -23.51
N ARG A 134 24.45 9.98 -22.93
CA ARG A 134 23.92 10.26 -21.58
C ARG A 134 23.92 8.97 -20.76
N GLY A 135 23.93 9.08 -19.43
CA GLY A 135 23.63 7.93 -18.57
C GLY A 135 22.25 7.36 -18.93
N SER A 136 22.06 6.05 -18.78
CA SER A 136 20.77 5.40 -19.03
C SER A 136 19.78 5.64 -17.90
N GLU A 137 20.25 6.03 -16.73
CA GLU A 137 19.40 6.71 -15.75
C GLU A 137 19.24 8.15 -16.25
N GLY A 138 18.02 8.70 -16.21
CA GLY A 138 17.73 10.07 -16.69
C GLY A 138 18.63 11.15 -16.07
N ALA A 139 18.33 12.43 -16.33
CA ALA A 139 18.56 13.37 -15.22
C ALA A 139 17.97 12.69 -14.00
N ALA A 140 18.79 12.49 -12.96
CA ALA A 140 18.45 11.63 -11.84
C ALA A 140 16.96 11.77 -11.54
N VAL A 141 16.25 10.64 -11.42
CA VAL A 141 15.06 10.68 -10.59
C VAL A 141 15.57 11.04 -9.20
N GLU A 142 15.71 12.33 -8.95
CA GLU A 142 15.86 12.94 -7.64
C GLU A 142 14.47 13.17 -7.02
N VAL A 143 13.49 12.38 -7.42
CA VAL A 143 12.11 12.50 -6.97
C VAL A 143 11.64 11.17 -6.41
N SER A 144 12.23 10.76 -5.28
CA SER A 144 11.58 9.93 -4.25
C SER A 144 12.45 9.83 -2.99
N ARG A 145 13.78 9.65 -3.11
CA ARG A 145 14.69 9.56 -1.94
C ARG A 145 14.64 10.75 -0.98
N GLY A 146 14.42 11.97 -1.48
CA GLY A 146 14.32 13.16 -0.63
C GLY A 146 13.16 13.09 0.38
N CYS A 147 12.10 12.35 0.03
CA CYS A 147 10.90 12.16 0.83
C CYS A 147 10.74 10.74 1.37
N MET A 148 11.73 9.87 1.19
CA MET A 148 11.80 8.51 1.74
C MET A 148 12.89 8.42 2.82
N PRO A 149 12.73 9.08 3.98
CA PRO A 149 13.73 8.99 5.02
C PRO A 149 13.82 7.56 5.58
N PRO A 150 15.03 7.16 6.01
CA PRO A 150 15.24 5.82 6.52
C PRO A 150 14.62 5.65 7.90
N GLY A 151 13.99 4.50 8.12
CA GLY A 151 13.52 4.10 9.44
C GLY A 151 14.41 3.04 10.09
N PRO A 152 14.14 2.66 11.35
CA PRO A 152 14.81 1.52 11.98
C PRO A 152 14.51 0.24 11.18
N THR A 153 15.53 -0.59 10.94
CA THR A 153 15.45 -1.75 10.03
C THR A 153 15.29 -3.10 10.75
N LEU A 154 15.21 -3.11 12.09
CA LEU A 154 15.32 -4.34 12.88
C LEU A 154 13.99 -5.07 13.15
N LEU A 155 12.87 -4.35 13.14
CA LEU A 155 11.53 -4.92 13.35
C LEU A 155 10.62 -4.40 12.25
N THR A 156 9.53 -3.71 12.58
CA THR A 156 8.68 -2.96 11.64
C THR A 156 9.18 -1.53 11.49
N THR A 157 8.65 -0.78 10.52
CA THR A 157 9.08 0.60 10.29
C THR A 157 7.99 1.50 9.70
N ALA A 158 8.06 2.80 10.05
CA ALA A 158 7.33 3.86 9.35
C ALA A 158 8.17 4.50 8.22
N GLY A 159 9.44 4.11 8.08
CA GLY A 159 10.36 4.63 7.06
C GLY A 159 10.64 3.68 5.91
N PHE A 160 11.73 3.95 5.19
CA PHE A 160 12.15 3.20 4.00
C PHE A 160 13.59 2.65 4.10
N PRO A 161 13.93 1.57 3.37
CA PRO A 161 12.98 0.61 2.82
C PRO A 161 12.26 -0.15 3.94
N LEU A 162 11.28 -0.96 3.57
CA LEU A 162 10.76 -1.98 4.48
C LEU A 162 11.89 -2.91 4.96
N PRO A 163 11.74 -3.57 6.12
CA PRO A 163 12.73 -4.48 6.66
C PRO A 163 13.06 -5.58 5.66
N SER A 164 14.34 -5.95 5.53
CA SER A 164 14.78 -6.93 4.52
C SER A 164 14.24 -8.35 4.71
N TRP A 165 13.62 -8.63 5.87
CA TRP A 165 12.98 -9.89 6.18
C TRP A 165 11.53 -9.94 5.70
N ALA A 166 10.92 -8.80 5.37
CA ALA A 166 9.54 -8.73 4.92
C ALA A 166 9.43 -9.45 3.56
N PRO A 167 8.39 -10.29 3.37
CA PRO A 167 8.14 -10.88 2.07
C PRO A 167 7.75 -9.78 1.07
N PRO A 168 7.79 -10.08 -0.24
CA PRO A 168 7.32 -9.14 -1.25
C PRO A 168 5.89 -8.69 -0.95
N ALA A 169 5.67 -7.37 -0.95
CA ALA A 169 4.35 -6.78 -0.79
C ALA A 169 3.57 -6.73 -2.11
N THR A 170 4.20 -7.08 -3.23
CA THR A 170 3.59 -7.11 -4.58
C THR A 170 3.64 -8.51 -5.19
N GLY A 171 2.81 -8.74 -6.21
CA GLY A 171 2.64 -10.05 -6.82
C GLY A 171 1.72 -10.94 -5.99
N THR A 172 2.11 -12.18 -5.72
CA THR A 172 1.29 -13.13 -4.96
C THR A 172 1.84 -13.34 -3.56
N LEU A 173 1.08 -12.94 -2.54
CA LEU A 173 1.37 -13.25 -1.14
C LEU A 173 0.76 -14.60 -0.78
N ARG A 174 1.60 -15.58 -0.42
CA ARG A 174 1.18 -16.94 -0.09
C ARG A 174 1.14 -17.12 1.43
N ILE A 175 -0.04 -17.41 1.95
CA ILE A 175 -0.31 -17.51 3.39
C ILE A 175 -0.68 -18.94 3.76
N ALA A 176 0.15 -19.60 4.55
CA ALA A 176 -0.23 -20.83 5.23
C ALA A 176 -1.11 -20.51 6.44
N VAL A 177 -2.27 -21.16 6.55
CA VAL A 177 -3.22 -20.92 7.64
C VAL A 177 -3.32 -22.16 8.52
N LEU A 178 -2.97 -22.00 9.79
CA LEU A 178 -3.04 -23.04 10.80
C LEU A 178 -4.08 -22.67 11.85
N PHE A 179 -4.81 -23.67 12.33
CA PHE A 179 -5.74 -23.52 13.44
C PHE A 179 -5.21 -24.26 14.65
N ALA A 180 -5.03 -23.56 15.76
CA ALA A 180 -4.51 -24.15 16.99
C ALA A 180 -5.44 -23.88 18.16
N GLU A 181 -5.48 -24.80 19.13
CA GLU A 181 -6.21 -24.64 20.38
C GLU A 181 -5.35 -25.08 21.58
N PHE A 182 -5.71 -24.58 22.75
CA PHE A 182 -5.08 -25.00 24.00
C PHE A 182 -5.90 -26.08 24.70
N PRO A 183 -5.29 -26.96 25.51
CA PRO A 183 -5.99 -27.97 26.29
C PRO A 183 -7.14 -27.44 27.15
N ASP A 184 -7.01 -26.20 27.65
CA ASP A 184 -7.93 -25.49 28.53
C ASP A 184 -8.89 -24.53 27.79
N PHE A 185 -8.69 -24.31 26.49
CA PHE A 185 -9.54 -23.46 25.64
C PHE A 185 -9.83 -24.15 24.30
N VAL A 186 -10.75 -25.12 24.35
CA VAL A 186 -11.17 -25.92 23.20
C VAL A 186 -12.18 -25.16 22.35
N ALA A 187 -12.04 -25.23 21.03
CA ALA A 187 -12.91 -24.51 20.11
C ALA A 187 -14.38 -24.99 20.16
N ASP A 188 -15.32 -24.05 20.07
CA ASP A 188 -16.76 -24.35 19.98
C ASP A 188 -17.23 -24.65 18.55
N HIS A 189 -16.33 -24.51 17.57
CA HIS A 189 -16.61 -24.50 16.14
C HIS A 189 -15.53 -25.26 15.37
N THR A 190 -15.84 -25.71 14.16
CA THR A 190 -14.83 -26.34 13.29
C THR A 190 -13.93 -25.28 12.63
N THR A 191 -12.74 -25.70 12.20
CA THR A 191 -11.78 -24.83 11.50
C THR A 191 -12.31 -24.31 10.16
N GLU A 192 -13.19 -25.06 9.50
CA GLU A 192 -13.88 -24.63 8.27
C GLU A 192 -14.77 -23.44 8.56
N LYS A 193 -15.54 -23.48 9.66
CA LYS A 193 -16.40 -22.37 10.06
C LYS A 193 -15.58 -21.13 10.43
N GLU A 194 -14.41 -21.31 11.04
CA GLU A 194 -13.45 -20.23 11.29
C GLU A 194 -12.93 -19.62 9.98
N ALA A 195 -12.45 -20.46 9.07
CA ALA A 195 -11.95 -20.07 7.76
C ALA A 195 -13.00 -19.32 6.93
N GLU A 196 -14.22 -19.84 6.85
CA GLU A 196 -15.37 -19.22 6.17
C GLU A 196 -15.74 -17.85 6.76
N GLY A 197 -15.49 -17.67 8.06
CA GLY A 197 -15.80 -16.42 8.77
C GLY A 197 -14.77 -15.32 8.55
N GLY A 198 -13.48 -15.64 8.61
CA GLY A 198 -12.41 -14.64 8.64
C GLY A 198 -11.70 -14.43 7.30
N LEU A 199 -11.30 -15.51 6.61
CA LEU A 199 -10.44 -15.42 5.43
C LEU A 199 -11.03 -14.57 4.29
N PRO A 200 -12.34 -14.66 3.96
CA PRO A 200 -12.89 -13.86 2.87
C PRO A 200 -12.75 -12.36 3.06
N PHE A 201 -12.83 -11.86 4.31
CA PHE A 201 -12.61 -10.45 4.57
C PHE A 201 -11.15 -10.09 4.38
N MET A 202 -10.22 -10.85 4.98
CA MET A 202 -8.78 -10.58 4.91
C MET A 202 -8.30 -10.53 3.46
N ILE A 203 -8.63 -11.55 2.66
CA ILE A 203 -8.27 -11.67 1.25
C ILE A 203 -8.82 -10.47 0.48
N ARG A 204 -10.15 -10.25 0.55
CA ARG A 204 -10.81 -9.15 -0.17
C ARG A 204 -10.21 -7.80 0.20
N TYR A 205 -9.90 -7.60 1.48
CA TYR A 205 -9.32 -6.36 1.95
C TYR A 205 -7.96 -6.10 1.28
N LEU A 206 -6.99 -6.99 1.49
CA LEU A 206 -5.61 -6.85 1.00
C LEU A 206 -5.55 -6.69 -0.52
N GLU A 207 -6.31 -7.48 -1.27
CA GLU A 207 -6.35 -7.40 -2.74
C GLU A 207 -6.99 -6.10 -3.24
N ALA A 208 -8.04 -5.63 -2.56
CA ALA A 208 -8.74 -4.42 -2.98
C ALA A 208 -7.95 -3.14 -2.67
N VAL A 209 -7.32 -3.03 -1.50
CA VAL A 209 -6.54 -1.84 -1.12
C VAL A 209 -5.15 -1.79 -1.78
N SER A 210 -4.68 -2.90 -2.37
CA SER A 210 -3.49 -2.91 -3.22
C SER A 210 -3.75 -2.41 -4.64
N TYR A 211 -5.03 -2.30 -5.04
CA TYR A 211 -5.47 -1.90 -6.39
C TYR A 211 -4.81 -2.70 -7.53
N GLY A 212 -4.61 -3.99 -7.30
CA GLY A 212 -4.06 -4.95 -8.27
C GLY A 212 -2.56 -5.11 -8.21
N GLN A 213 -1.91 -4.60 -7.16
CA GLN A 213 -0.47 -4.81 -6.91
C GLN A 213 -0.21 -6.09 -6.12
N LEU A 214 -1.21 -6.59 -5.38
CA LEU A 214 -1.13 -7.79 -4.57
C LEU A 214 -2.34 -8.70 -4.79
N ASP A 215 -2.06 -9.97 -5.06
CA ASP A 215 -2.99 -11.10 -5.01
C ASP A 215 -2.70 -11.94 -3.74
N VAL A 216 -3.73 -12.47 -3.08
CA VAL A 216 -3.56 -13.28 -1.87
C VAL A 216 -3.94 -14.74 -2.14
N SER A 217 -2.98 -15.64 -1.93
CA SER A 217 -3.19 -17.08 -2.00
C SER A 217 -3.13 -17.69 -0.60
N VAL A 218 -4.12 -18.49 -0.23
CA VAL A 218 -4.15 -19.16 1.08
C VAL A 218 -4.06 -20.67 0.91
N ASN A 219 -3.21 -21.31 1.71
CA ASN A 219 -3.17 -22.76 1.89
C ASN A 219 -3.61 -23.07 3.32
N VAL A 220 -4.71 -23.79 3.48
CA VAL A 220 -5.37 -23.93 4.79
C VAL A 220 -5.23 -25.36 5.30
N ARG A 221 -4.63 -25.51 6.49
CA ARG A 221 -4.62 -26.78 7.22
C ARG A 221 -5.84 -26.87 8.13
N HIS A 222 -6.85 -27.61 7.70
CA HIS A 222 -8.02 -27.86 8.54
C HIS A 222 -7.74 -28.87 9.65
N GLY A 223 -8.51 -28.75 10.74
CA GLY A 223 -8.34 -29.53 11.98
C GLY A 223 -7.56 -28.74 13.04
N TRP A 224 -8.07 -28.76 14.27
CA TRP A 224 -7.45 -28.06 15.40
C TRP A 224 -6.17 -28.77 15.83
N LEU A 225 -5.04 -28.09 15.69
CA LEU A 225 -3.76 -28.47 16.29
C LEU A 225 -3.84 -28.17 17.78
N ARG A 226 -3.65 -29.20 18.61
CA ARG A 226 -3.71 -29.03 20.06
C ARG A 226 -2.31 -28.90 20.61
N THR A 227 -2.07 -27.84 21.39
CA THR A 227 -0.78 -27.66 22.08
C THR A 227 -0.64 -28.65 23.23
N ASP A 228 0.60 -28.90 23.65
CA ASP A 228 0.95 -29.83 24.73
C ASP A 228 0.59 -29.26 26.11
N ARG A 229 0.75 -27.95 26.31
CA ARG A 229 0.55 -27.27 27.59
C ARG A 229 -0.70 -26.38 27.57
N PRO A 230 -1.30 -26.07 28.74
CA PRO A 230 -2.38 -25.09 28.84
C PRO A 230 -1.90 -23.68 28.48
N ARG A 231 -2.84 -22.82 28.09
CA ARG A 231 -2.57 -21.47 27.60
C ARG A 231 -1.69 -20.64 28.54
N SER A 232 -1.96 -20.69 29.83
CA SER A 232 -1.28 -19.88 30.85
C SER A 232 0.21 -20.16 30.97
N GLU A 233 0.68 -21.31 30.46
CA GLU A 233 2.10 -21.67 30.46
C GLU A 233 2.89 -21.09 29.28
N TYR A 234 2.20 -20.68 28.20
CA TYR A 234 2.84 -20.01 27.05
C TYR A 234 2.71 -18.49 27.14
N ILE A 235 1.60 -18.02 27.69
CA ILE A 235 1.23 -16.61 27.68
C ILE A 235 0.81 -16.24 29.09
N ALA A 236 1.66 -15.49 29.78
CA ALA A 236 1.35 -15.02 31.11
C ALA A 236 0.14 -14.06 31.08
N GLU A 237 -0.82 -14.24 31.99
CA GLU A 237 -1.82 -13.20 32.26
C GLU A 237 -1.10 -12.03 32.94
N VAL A 238 -0.69 -11.02 32.17
CA VAL A 238 -0.35 -9.73 32.78
C VAL A 238 -1.67 -9.12 33.24
N GLN A 239 -1.88 -9.08 34.56
CA GLN A 239 -2.90 -8.21 35.15
C GLN A 239 -2.57 -6.79 34.69
N PRO A 240 -3.48 -6.07 34.02
CA PRO A 240 -3.20 -4.71 33.60
C PRO A 240 -2.85 -3.88 34.85
N ASN A 241 -1.58 -3.51 34.95
CA ASN A 241 -1.19 -2.37 35.78
C ASN A 241 -1.75 -1.10 35.09
N GLU A 242 -1.81 0.02 35.80
CA GLU A 242 -2.35 1.32 35.30
C GLU A 242 -1.60 1.87 34.05
N GLN A 243 -0.68 1.09 33.49
CA GLN A 243 0.19 1.41 32.36
C GLN A 243 -0.18 0.66 31.06
N GLY A 244 -1.09 -0.34 31.12
CA GLY A 244 -1.63 -0.98 29.90
C GLY A 244 -0.61 -1.78 29.09
N GLU A 245 0.38 -2.38 29.73
CA GLU A 245 1.41 -3.16 29.06
C GLU A 245 0.82 -4.44 28.42
N ALA A 246 1.17 -4.68 27.15
CA ALA A 246 0.83 -5.93 26.46
C ALA A 246 1.48 -7.12 27.18
N PRO A 247 0.82 -8.29 27.25
CA PRO A 247 1.39 -9.43 27.96
C PRO A 247 2.76 -9.82 27.38
N GLU A 248 3.73 -10.11 28.26
CA GLU A 248 4.96 -10.80 27.85
C GLU A 248 4.55 -12.20 27.37
N VAL A 249 4.56 -12.38 26.05
CA VAL A 249 4.27 -13.66 25.43
C VAL A 249 5.61 -14.36 25.19
N GLU A 250 5.83 -15.53 25.80
CA GLU A 250 6.93 -16.42 25.43
C GLU A 250 6.60 -17.11 24.09
N THR A 251 6.50 -16.29 23.04
CA THR A 251 5.91 -16.61 21.72
C THR A 251 6.63 -17.70 20.95
N ARG A 252 7.96 -17.73 21.02
CA ARG A 252 8.76 -18.57 20.11
C ARG A 252 8.50 -20.07 20.30
N ASP A 253 8.34 -20.52 21.55
CA ASP A 253 8.09 -21.94 21.85
C ASP A 253 6.70 -22.38 21.38
N LEU A 254 5.67 -21.56 21.64
CA LEU A 254 4.29 -21.86 21.23
C LEU A 254 4.16 -22.00 19.71
N PHE A 255 4.71 -21.04 18.97
CA PHE A 255 4.55 -21.00 17.53
C PHE A 255 5.40 -22.05 16.83
N GLY A 256 6.60 -22.33 17.36
CA GLY A 256 7.42 -23.43 16.88
C GLY A 256 6.76 -24.79 17.08
N GLU A 257 6.11 -25.01 18.22
CA GLU A 257 5.35 -26.24 18.49
C GLU A 257 4.18 -26.41 17.50
N ILE A 258 3.39 -25.37 17.27
CA ILE A 258 2.24 -25.43 16.35
C ILE A 258 2.69 -25.69 14.90
N VAL A 259 3.73 -25.00 14.44
CA VAL A 259 4.27 -25.21 13.09
C VAL A 259 4.84 -26.63 12.96
N ALA A 260 5.61 -27.11 13.93
CA ALA A 260 6.15 -28.47 13.91
C ALA A 260 5.04 -29.55 13.93
N ALA A 261 3.96 -29.32 14.68
CA ALA A 261 2.81 -30.24 14.70
C ALA A 261 2.04 -30.27 13.37
N ALA A 262 2.12 -29.20 12.57
CA ALA A 262 1.55 -29.14 11.22
C ALA A 262 2.49 -29.73 10.15
N ASP A 263 3.80 -29.58 10.33
CA ASP A 263 4.85 -29.97 9.37
C ASP A 263 4.81 -31.47 8.99
N GLU A 264 4.25 -32.32 9.86
CA GLU A 264 4.10 -33.75 9.59
C GLU A 264 3.20 -34.06 8.38
N ASP A 265 2.22 -33.20 8.09
CA ASP A 265 1.19 -33.47 7.07
C ASP A 265 0.76 -32.22 6.26
N PHE A 266 1.50 -31.13 6.37
CA PHE A 266 1.22 -29.87 5.68
C PHE A 266 2.48 -29.31 5.02
N ASP A 267 2.35 -28.96 3.74
CA ASP A 267 3.45 -28.41 2.93
C ASP A 267 3.53 -26.90 3.13
N PHE A 268 4.63 -26.44 3.75
CA PHE A 268 4.92 -25.02 3.92
C PHE A 268 5.73 -24.46 2.75
N SER A 269 6.19 -25.30 1.81
CA SER A 269 7.07 -24.87 0.74
C SER A 269 6.45 -23.75 -0.09
N GLY A 270 7.19 -22.64 -0.18
CA GLY A 270 6.72 -21.45 -0.87
C GLY A 270 5.61 -20.69 -0.14
N SER A 271 5.40 -20.88 1.16
CA SER A 271 4.63 -19.92 1.95
C SER A 271 5.49 -18.71 2.29
N ASP A 272 4.93 -17.51 2.23
CA ASP A 272 5.59 -16.26 2.60
C ASP A 272 5.30 -15.91 4.08
N VAL A 273 4.07 -16.23 4.50
CA VAL A 273 3.54 -15.94 5.85
C VAL A 273 2.83 -17.17 6.41
N VAL A 274 2.96 -17.40 7.71
CA VAL A 274 2.13 -18.35 8.47
C VAL A 274 1.18 -17.57 9.37
N LEU A 275 -0.12 -17.73 9.15
CA LEU A 275 -1.21 -17.21 9.97
C LEU A 275 -1.72 -18.30 10.91
N ILE A 276 -1.49 -18.12 12.21
CA ILE A 276 -2.08 -18.97 13.25
C ILE A 276 -3.37 -18.34 13.76
N VAL A 277 -4.45 -19.12 13.74
CA VAL A 277 -5.77 -18.72 14.20
C VAL A 277 -6.14 -19.54 15.43
N PHE A 278 -6.24 -18.89 16.58
CA PHE A 278 -6.80 -19.49 17.79
C PHE A 278 -8.34 -19.41 17.80
N PRO A 279 -9.04 -20.15 18.68
CA PRO A 279 -10.50 -20.22 18.64
C PRO A 279 -11.15 -18.86 18.93
N SER A 280 -11.88 -18.34 17.95
CA SER A 280 -12.56 -17.04 18.07
C SER A 280 -13.69 -17.04 19.10
N SER A 281 -14.12 -18.22 19.56
CA SER A 281 -15.09 -18.39 20.65
C SER A 281 -14.57 -17.89 21.99
N HIS A 282 -13.24 -17.94 22.20
CA HIS A 282 -12.61 -17.62 23.49
C HIS A 282 -11.77 -16.33 23.44
N PHE A 283 -11.29 -15.98 22.25
CA PHE A 283 -10.28 -14.95 22.08
C PHE A 283 -10.60 -14.02 20.91
N GLY A 284 -9.87 -12.91 20.85
CA GLY A 284 -9.79 -12.01 19.70
C GLY A 284 -8.51 -11.16 19.78
N GLY A 285 -8.43 -10.09 18.99
CA GLY A 285 -7.19 -9.33 18.81
C GLY A 285 -6.12 -10.15 18.10
N GLY A 286 -4.94 -9.58 17.92
CA GLY A 286 -3.88 -10.19 17.13
C GLY A 286 -2.49 -9.80 17.62
N LEU A 287 -1.51 -10.52 17.10
CA LEU A 287 -0.10 -10.26 17.34
C LEU A 287 0.67 -10.69 16.10
N ALA A 288 1.44 -9.77 15.54
CA ALA A 288 2.46 -10.05 14.56
C ALA A 288 3.84 -9.86 15.18
N GLY A 289 4.77 -10.74 14.83
CA GLY A 289 6.15 -10.64 15.30
C GLY A 289 6.85 -11.98 15.33
N GLY A 290 8.09 -11.98 14.83
CA GLY A 290 8.94 -13.15 14.76
C GLY A 290 8.87 -13.88 13.42
N SER A 291 9.80 -14.81 13.25
CA SER A 291 9.93 -15.64 12.07
C SER A 291 10.12 -17.09 12.48
N GLN A 292 9.61 -18.01 11.65
CA GLN A 292 9.74 -19.44 11.84
C GLN A 292 10.34 -20.09 10.60
N THR A 293 11.01 -21.22 10.79
CA THR A 293 11.58 -22.02 9.71
C THR A 293 10.87 -23.37 9.63
N ALA A 294 10.33 -23.68 8.46
CA ALA A 294 9.84 -25.01 8.08
C ALA A 294 10.17 -25.23 6.58
N ASP A 295 10.37 -26.48 6.15
CA ASP A 295 10.79 -26.80 4.77
C ASP A 295 11.97 -25.98 4.23
N GLU A 296 12.95 -25.65 5.09
CA GLU A 296 14.11 -24.80 4.79
C GLU A 296 13.77 -23.33 4.41
N ALA A 297 12.49 -22.94 4.46
CA ALA A 297 12.01 -21.59 4.22
C ALA A 297 11.82 -20.81 5.53
N VAL A 298 12.27 -19.55 5.56
CA VAL A 298 11.98 -18.62 6.65
C VAL A 298 10.68 -17.88 6.30
N MET A 299 9.68 -18.03 7.15
CA MET A 299 8.36 -17.42 6.97
C MET A 299 8.09 -16.42 8.09
N GLN A 300 7.36 -15.35 7.75
CA GLN A 300 6.89 -14.42 8.76
C GLN A 300 5.70 -15.00 9.51
N LEU A 301 5.65 -14.77 10.81
CA LEU A 301 4.58 -15.28 11.64
C LEU A 301 3.61 -14.16 12.01
N THR A 302 2.33 -14.47 11.84
CA THR A 302 1.23 -13.64 12.28
C THR A 302 0.18 -14.47 13.02
N VAL A 303 -0.44 -13.90 14.03
CA VAL A 303 -1.40 -14.61 14.88
C VAL A 303 -2.64 -13.76 15.12
N THR A 304 -3.80 -14.40 15.08
CA THR A 304 -5.06 -13.80 15.49
C THR A 304 -5.76 -14.61 16.57
N ASN A 305 -6.70 -13.98 17.27
CA ASN A 305 -7.43 -14.50 18.41
C ASN A 305 -6.52 -14.87 19.58
N ILE A 306 -5.59 -13.97 19.95
CA ILE A 306 -4.61 -14.26 21.00
C ILE A 306 -5.02 -13.74 22.39
N PHE A 307 -5.80 -12.65 22.48
CA PHE A 307 -6.12 -12.01 23.76
C PHE A 307 -7.49 -12.43 24.29
N ARG A 308 -7.55 -12.72 25.60
CA ARG A 308 -8.80 -13.03 26.28
C ARG A 308 -9.60 -11.75 26.51
N GLY A 309 -10.88 -11.74 26.12
CA GLY A 309 -11.79 -10.64 26.44
C GLY A 309 -11.79 -9.45 25.47
N SER A 310 -11.13 -9.53 24.31
CA SER A 310 -11.33 -8.51 23.26
C SER A 310 -12.77 -8.55 22.74
N THR A 311 -13.39 -7.38 22.55
CA THR A 311 -14.80 -7.29 22.17
C THR A 311 -15.07 -7.95 20.81
N GLY A 312 -15.98 -8.91 20.78
CA GLY A 312 -16.45 -9.53 19.55
C GLY A 312 -15.82 -10.88 19.29
N THR A 313 -16.38 -11.90 19.93
CA THR A 313 -16.06 -13.31 19.69
C THR A 313 -16.80 -13.84 18.46
N GLY A 314 -16.19 -14.82 17.81
CA GLY A 314 -16.80 -15.65 16.77
C GLY A 314 -16.17 -15.50 15.37
N PRO A 315 -16.41 -16.49 14.49
CA PRO A 315 -15.65 -16.65 13.24
C PRO A 315 -15.64 -15.46 12.29
N ARG A 316 -16.68 -14.63 12.32
CA ARG A 316 -16.88 -13.52 11.38
C ARG A 316 -16.07 -12.26 11.68
N ARG A 317 -15.30 -12.24 12.78
CA ARG A 317 -14.75 -11.00 13.32
C ARG A 317 -13.24 -10.87 13.19
N TRP A 318 -12.52 -11.99 13.15
CA TRP A 318 -11.05 -11.96 13.20
C TRP A 318 -10.40 -11.63 11.87
N GLY A 319 -11.10 -11.81 10.73
CA GLY A 319 -10.55 -11.51 9.40
C GLY A 319 -10.05 -10.07 9.27
N SER A 320 -10.68 -9.14 10.00
CA SER A 320 -10.19 -7.76 10.04
C SER A 320 -8.84 -7.68 10.77
N THR A 321 -8.77 -8.26 11.96
CA THR A 321 -7.50 -8.34 12.70
C THR A 321 -6.42 -9.03 11.88
N ALA A 322 -6.70 -10.16 11.23
CA ALA A 322 -5.71 -10.83 10.39
C ALA A 322 -5.13 -9.93 9.29
N ALA A 323 -5.94 -9.12 8.60
CA ALA A 323 -5.41 -8.20 7.59
C ALA A 323 -4.53 -7.08 8.19
N HIS A 324 -4.78 -6.67 9.44
CA HIS A 324 -3.90 -5.75 10.17
C HIS A 324 -2.56 -6.41 10.51
N GLU A 325 -2.60 -7.62 11.07
CA GLU A 325 -1.39 -8.35 11.43
C GLU A 325 -0.56 -8.79 10.20
N ILE A 326 -1.20 -9.00 9.04
CA ILE A 326 -0.49 -9.18 7.76
C ILE A 326 0.24 -7.90 7.35
N GLY A 327 -0.30 -6.72 7.64
CA GLY A 327 0.41 -5.45 7.43
C GLY A 327 1.76 -5.41 8.15
N HIS A 328 1.82 -5.90 9.39
CA HIS A 328 3.08 -6.08 10.11
C HIS A 328 3.98 -7.16 9.51
N ALA A 329 3.42 -8.28 9.04
CA ALA A 329 4.19 -9.30 8.34
C ALA A 329 4.84 -8.76 7.05
N LEU A 330 4.21 -7.75 6.42
CA LEU A 330 4.77 -6.98 5.30
C LEU A 330 5.74 -5.86 5.76
N GLY A 331 6.02 -5.74 7.06
CA GLY A 331 7.01 -4.81 7.61
C GLY A 331 6.47 -3.46 8.08
N LEU A 332 5.16 -3.20 7.99
CA LEU A 332 4.56 -1.95 8.47
C LEU A 332 4.52 -1.89 9.99
N THR A 333 4.68 -0.70 10.54
CA THR A 333 4.55 -0.46 11.98
C THR A 333 3.15 -0.02 12.36
N ASP A 334 2.79 -0.22 13.63
CA ASP A 334 1.59 0.38 14.21
C ASP A 334 1.73 1.90 14.29
N LEU A 335 0.63 2.59 13.98
CA LEU A 335 0.58 4.05 13.91
C LEU A 335 -0.07 4.70 15.13
N TYR A 336 -0.73 3.91 15.99
CA TYR A 336 -1.35 4.35 17.23
C TYR A 336 -0.39 4.21 18.42
N PRO A 337 -0.62 4.94 19.53
CA PRO A 337 0.21 4.82 20.72
C PRO A 337 -0.17 3.59 21.55
N TYR A 338 0.81 2.94 22.19
CA TYR A 338 0.56 1.89 23.18
C TYR A 338 0.47 2.54 24.57
N GLY A 339 -0.74 2.77 25.09
CA GLY A 339 -0.93 3.25 26.46
C GLY A 339 -2.21 4.05 26.71
N ASP A 340 -2.44 4.40 27.98
CA ASP A 340 -3.67 5.02 28.51
C ASP A 340 -3.80 6.53 28.20
N GLN A 341 -3.37 6.94 27.00
CA GLN A 341 -3.59 8.29 26.46
C GLN A 341 -5.06 8.54 26.11
N HIS A 342 -5.84 7.45 25.98
CA HIS A 342 -7.27 7.45 25.69
C HIS A 342 -8.15 7.81 26.90
N ARG A 343 -7.66 8.67 27.81
CA ARG A 343 -8.47 9.15 28.93
C ARG A 343 -9.75 9.73 28.38
N ARG A 344 -10.89 9.23 28.88
CA ARG A 344 -12.23 9.76 28.62
C ARG A 344 -12.28 11.21 29.12
N LEU A 345 -11.81 12.12 28.29
CA LEU A 345 -11.92 13.55 28.52
C LEU A 345 -13.42 13.85 28.60
N ALA A 346 -13.90 14.27 29.76
CA ALA A 346 -15.29 14.67 29.90
C ALA A 346 -15.49 15.97 29.12
N LEU A 347 -16.29 15.94 28.05
CA LEU A 347 -16.78 17.15 27.42
C LEU A 347 -18.00 17.66 28.19
N ALA A 348 -18.13 18.98 28.28
CA ALA A 348 -19.37 19.62 28.67
C ALA A 348 -20.40 19.56 27.52
N ASP A 349 -21.67 19.81 27.85
CA ASP A 349 -22.71 20.19 26.87
C ASP A 349 -23.06 19.13 25.82
N GLN A 350 -23.38 17.91 26.25
CA GLN A 350 -23.86 16.80 25.39
C GLN A 350 -22.94 16.42 24.22
N ARG A 351 -21.65 16.76 24.30
CA ARG A 351 -20.63 16.28 23.37
C ARG A 351 -19.93 15.04 23.90
N VAL A 352 -19.42 14.22 22.99
CA VAL A 352 -18.59 13.05 23.28
C VAL A 352 -17.36 13.07 22.38
N TRP A 353 -16.24 12.56 22.88
CA TRP A 353 -15.11 12.27 22.02
C TRP A 353 -15.42 11.02 21.20
N VAL A 354 -15.33 11.15 19.89
CA VAL A 354 -15.49 10.04 18.97
C VAL A 354 -14.09 9.63 18.52
N PRO A 355 -13.69 8.36 18.70
CA PRO A 355 -12.44 7.87 18.15
C PRO A 355 -12.62 7.61 16.66
N VAL A 356 -11.72 8.17 15.85
CA VAL A 356 -11.58 7.88 14.42
C VAL A 356 -10.21 7.28 14.16
N SER A 357 -10.19 6.25 13.33
CA SER A 357 -8.97 5.62 12.84
C SER A 357 -8.90 5.76 11.33
N PHE A 358 -7.81 6.33 10.82
CA PHE A 358 -7.51 6.34 9.39
C PHE A 358 -6.52 5.22 9.04
N GLY A 359 -6.87 4.43 8.04
CA GLY A 359 -6.03 3.33 7.55
C GLY A 359 -5.94 2.15 8.51
N ARG A 360 -5.51 1.01 7.95
CA ARG A 360 -5.50 -0.28 8.65
C ARG A 360 -4.57 -0.36 9.84
N MET A 361 -3.42 0.31 9.73
CA MET A 361 -2.42 0.35 10.79
C MET A 361 -2.77 1.40 11.86
N ASN A 362 -4.01 1.92 11.81
CA ASN A 362 -4.67 2.72 12.84
C ASN A 362 -3.94 4.03 13.15
N LEU A 363 -4.01 5.02 12.24
CA LEU A 363 -3.72 6.41 12.57
C LEU A 363 -4.90 6.96 13.39
N GLU A 364 -4.89 6.68 14.69
CA GLU A 364 -5.98 7.01 15.63
C GLU A 364 -5.97 8.47 16.03
N SER A 365 -7.17 9.06 16.16
CA SER A 365 -7.38 10.38 16.75
C SER A 365 -8.78 10.49 17.37
N TYR A 366 -8.92 11.41 18.30
CA TYR A 366 -10.16 11.73 19.00
C TYR A 366 -10.61 13.13 18.61
N PHE A 367 -11.88 13.28 18.25
CA PHE A 367 -12.48 14.59 17.97
C PHE A 367 -13.82 14.73 18.69
N PRO A 368 -14.18 15.96 19.11
CA PRO A 368 -15.43 16.20 19.81
C PRO A 368 -16.60 16.24 18.84
N ALA A 369 -17.70 15.56 19.16
CA ALA A 369 -18.94 15.62 18.39
C ALA A 369 -20.16 15.74 19.31
N ALA A 370 -21.22 16.39 18.84
CA ALA A 370 -22.51 16.35 19.54
C ALA A 370 -23.10 14.93 19.47
N ILE A 371 -23.79 14.50 20.54
CA ILE A 371 -24.36 13.14 20.62
C ILE A 371 -25.40 12.83 19.53
N ASP A 372 -25.97 13.86 18.92
CA ASP A 372 -26.95 13.79 17.83
C ASP A 372 -26.37 14.20 16.45
N ASP A 373 -25.05 14.34 16.33
CA ASP A 373 -24.40 14.67 15.08
C ASP A 373 -24.59 13.53 14.05
N ALA A 374 -25.38 13.84 13.01
CA ALA A 374 -25.73 12.88 11.97
C ALA A 374 -24.53 12.36 11.18
N ARG A 375 -23.41 13.09 11.16
CA ARG A 375 -22.16 12.67 10.48
C ARG A 375 -21.53 11.44 11.14
N PHE A 376 -21.72 11.28 12.44
CA PHE A 376 -21.12 10.21 13.24
C PHE A 376 -22.16 9.17 13.68
N THR A 377 -23.39 9.27 13.19
CA THR A 377 -24.50 8.39 13.56
C THR A 377 -24.48 7.12 12.72
N GLU A 378 -24.46 5.96 13.38
CA GLU A 378 -24.69 4.66 12.76
C GLU A 378 -26.18 4.24 12.85
N ILE A 379 -26.63 3.47 11.87
CA ILE A 379 -27.98 2.91 11.82
C ILE A 379 -27.91 1.41 12.06
N ARG A 380 -28.59 0.94 13.11
CA ARG A 380 -28.71 -0.49 13.44
C ARG A 380 -30.10 -0.97 13.12
N ARG A 381 -30.21 -2.00 12.29
CA ARG A 381 -31.46 -2.72 12.02
C ARG A 381 -31.43 -4.08 12.70
N HIS A 382 -32.34 -4.25 13.65
CA HIS A 382 -32.47 -5.43 14.50
C HIS A 382 -33.24 -6.55 13.80
N ALA A 383 -33.05 -7.78 14.26
CA ALA A 383 -33.70 -8.96 13.68
C ALA A 383 -35.24 -8.94 13.80
N ASP A 384 -35.78 -8.22 14.79
CA ASP A 384 -37.22 -8.01 14.98
C ASP A 384 -37.83 -6.96 14.04
N GLY A 385 -37.03 -6.38 13.13
CA GLY A 385 -37.43 -5.37 12.18
C GLY A 385 -37.37 -3.94 12.70
N THR A 386 -37.07 -3.72 13.98
CA THR A 386 -36.89 -2.38 14.55
C THR A 386 -35.55 -1.77 14.11
N SER A 387 -35.41 -0.45 14.25
CA SER A 387 -34.15 0.24 13.97
C SER A 387 -33.81 1.22 15.07
N SER A 388 -32.54 1.30 15.43
CA SER A 388 -32.00 2.27 16.38
C SER A 388 -30.88 3.09 15.74
N ARG A 389 -30.66 4.29 16.28
CA ARG A 389 -29.56 5.18 15.91
C ARG A 389 -28.70 5.42 17.13
N ALA A 390 -27.39 5.45 16.93
CA ALA A 390 -26.42 5.76 17.97
C ALA A 390 -25.23 6.47 17.33
N ILE A 391 -24.51 7.27 18.11
CA ILE A 391 -23.20 7.75 17.71
C ILE A 391 -22.23 6.57 17.67
N GLY A 392 -21.43 6.47 16.61
CA GLY A 392 -20.46 5.40 16.45
C GLY A 392 -19.44 5.43 17.60
N ASN A 393 -19.28 4.29 18.26
CA ASN A 393 -18.38 4.16 19.42
C ASN A 393 -16.90 4.25 19.02
N ARG A 394 -16.62 3.95 17.75
CA ARG A 394 -15.35 4.10 17.04
C ARG A 394 -15.66 4.07 15.55
N LEU A 395 -15.07 4.97 14.80
CA LEU A 395 -15.23 5.04 13.35
C LEU A 395 -13.90 4.66 12.71
N VAL A 396 -13.95 3.67 11.82
CA VAL A 396 -12.74 3.14 11.18
C VAL A 396 -12.89 3.37 9.68
N PHE A 397 -11.98 4.13 9.13
CA PHE A 397 -11.88 4.42 7.70
C PHE A 397 -10.73 3.57 7.16
N GLU A 398 -11.10 2.39 6.68
CA GLU A 398 -10.18 1.27 6.44
C GLU A 398 -9.36 1.44 5.14
N GLU A 399 -9.58 2.50 4.36
CA GLU A 399 -8.72 2.79 3.21
C GLU A 399 -7.31 3.13 3.70
N MET A 400 -6.31 2.40 3.18
CA MET A 400 -4.93 2.57 3.64
C MET A 400 -4.41 3.97 3.32
N LEU A 401 -3.60 4.50 4.24
CA LEU A 401 -2.88 5.75 4.03
C LEU A 401 -1.98 5.65 2.81
N ALA A 402 -1.84 6.75 2.08
CA ALA A 402 -0.95 6.82 0.93
C ALA A 402 0.48 6.49 1.33
N TRP A 403 0.94 6.97 2.50
CA TRP A 403 2.27 6.66 3.03
C TRP A 403 2.52 5.15 3.18
N SER A 404 1.60 4.43 3.83
CA SER A 404 1.74 2.97 4.01
C SER A 404 1.67 2.22 2.68
N ARG A 405 0.82 2.66 1.76
CA ARG A 405 0.76 2.06 0.42
C ARG A 405 2.04 2.30 -0.38
N TRP A 406 2.67 3.46 -0.23
CA TRP A 406 3.95 3.75 -0.85
C TRP A 406 5.08 2.87 -0.29
N GLN A 407 5.10 2.65 1.04
CA GLN A 407 6.03 1.70 1.66
C GLN A 407 5.89 0.28 1.10
N LEU A 408 4.65 -0.15 0.83
CA LEU A 408 4.32 -1.46 0.28
C LEU A 408 4.46 -1.57 -1.24
N GLU A 409 4.89 -0.50 -1.92
CA GLU A 409 4.92 -0.42 -3.40
C GLU A 409 3.53 -0.61 -4.04
N TRP A 410 2.46 -0.30 -3.29
CA TRP A 410 1.07 -0.25 -3.79
C TRP A 410 0.69 1.13 -4.35
N LEU A 411 1.57 2.10 -4.19
CA LEU A 411 1.63 3.34 -4.94
C LEU A 411 2.98 3.40 -5.63
N ASN A 412 2.97 3.76 -6.91
CA ASN A 412 4.20 3.97 -7.66
C ASN A 412 4.85 5.30 -7.26
N ASP A 413 6.16 5.42 -7.46
CA ASP A 413 6.89 6.66 -7.17
C ASP A 413 6.35 7.88 -7.94
N ASP A 414 5.77 7.69 -9.13
CA ASP A 414 5.16 8.77 -9.93
C ASP A 414 3.77 9.20 -9.46
N GLU A 415 3.15 8.43 -8.56
CA GLU A 415 1.91 8.79 -7.86
C GLU A 415 2.19 9.64 -6.60
N VAL A 416 3.47 9.96 -6.33
CA VAL A 416 3.93 10.73 -5.16
C VAL A 416 4.72 11.98 -5.57
N LEU A 417 4.27 13.14 -5.14
CA LEU A 417 4.97 14.41 -5.37
C LEU A 417 5.89 14.75 -4.18
N CYS A 418 7.21 14.62 -4.36
CA CYS A 418 8.17 15.11 -3.37
C CYS A 418 8.40 16.63 -3.52
N VAL A 419 7.80 17.42 -2.63
CA VAL A 419 7.80 18.88 -2.66
C VAL A 419 8.96 19.43 -1.82
N THR A 420 10.00 19.93 -2.50
CA THR A 420 11.20 20.53 -1.87
C THR A 420 11.23 22.07 -1.98
N GLU A 421 10.40 22.63 -2.86
CA GLU A 421 10.29 24.07 -3.07
C GLU A 421 9.64 24.77 -1.87
N SER A 422 9.93 26.06 -1.69
CA SER A 422 9.29 26.86 -0.63
C SER A 422 7.81 27.13 -0.89
N SER A 423 7.32 26.92 -2.11
CA SER A 423 5.89 26.97 -2.43
C SER A 423 5.61 26.09 -3.65
N ALA A 424 4.56 25.28 -3.57
CA ALA A 424 4.08 24.45 -4.67
C ALA A 424 2.55 24.43 -4.66
N THR A 425 1.95 24.28 -5.85
CA THR A 425 0.53 23.95 -6.00
C THR A 425 0.45 22.59 -6.67
N VAL A 426 -0.25 21.65 -6.05
CA VAL A 426 -0.37 20.26 -6.49
C VAL A 426 -1.83 19.91 -6.71
N GLU A 427 -2.10 19.05 -7.67
CA GLU A 427 -3.42 18.43 -7.85
C GLU A 427 -3.32 16.99 -7.38
N LEU A 428 -4.18 16.60 -6.45
CA LEU A 428 -4.17 15.29 -5.81
C LEU A 428 -5.44 14.50 -6.19
N ASP A 429 -5.24 13.33 -6.78
CA ASP A 429 -6.26 12.31 -6.94
C ASP A 429 -6.57 11.63 -5.59
N PRO A 430 -7.80 11.12 -5.40
CA PRO A 430 -8.14 10.41 -4.17
C PRO A 430 -7.29 9.16 -3.99
N VAL A 431 -6.89 8.85 -2.75
CA VAL A 431 -6.07 7.66 -2.49
C VAL A 431 -6.73 6.38 -3.02
N ALA A 432 -8.06 6.28 -2.96
CA ALA A 432 -8.83 5.14 -3.43
C ALA A 432 -9.07 5.09 -4.96
N VAL A 433 -8.38 5.91 -5.74
CA VAL A 433 -8.44 5.92 -7.21
C VAL A 433 -7.06 5.57 -7.77
N PRO A 434 -6.87 4.36 -8.34
CA PRO A 434 -5.58 3.98 -8.92
C PRO A 434 -5.30 4.72 -10.24
N ARG A 435 -4.03 5.05 -10.50
CA ARG A 435 -3.50 5.37 -11.84
C ARG A 435 -4.16 6.58 -12.53
N GLY A 436 -4.67 7.55 -11.77
CA GLY A 436 -5.26 8.81 -12.28
C GLY A 436 -4.27 9.99 -12.39
N GLY A 437 -3.24 9.98 -11.54
CA GLY A 437 -2.35 11.10 -11.26
C GLY A 437 -1.77 10.98 -9.84
N PRO A 438 -1.03 11.99 -9.35
CA PRO A 438 -0.49 11.94 -8.00
C PRO A 438 -1.58 11.90 -6.94
N VAL A 439 -1.45 11.02 -5.94
CA VAL A 439 -2.42 10.89 -4.84
C VAL A 439 -1.92 11.46 -3.52
N MET A 440 -0.61 11.71 -3.45
CA MET A 440 0.09 12.20 -2.27
C MET A 440 1.12 13.25 -2.63
N ALA A 441 1.23 14.30 -1.81
CA ALA A 441 2.39 15.17 -1.75
C ALA A 441 3.13 14.94 -0.43
N ALA A 442 4.46 14.81 -0.50
CA ALA A 442 5.35 14.63 0.63
C ALA A 442 6.35 15.78 0.68
N VAL A 443 6.50 16.41 1.84
CA VAL A 443 7.43 17.54 2.07
C VAL A 443 8.46 17.09 3.10
N PRO A 444 9.75 17.00 2.77
CA PRO A 444 10.76 16.64 3.74
C PRO A 444 10.98 17.78 4.73
N LEU A 445 10.80 17.49 6.01
CA LEU A 445 10.98 18.44 7.11
C LEU A 445 12.37 18.31 7.73
N THR A 446 12.84 17.07 7.92
CA THR A 446 14.17 16.71 8.41
C THR A 446 14.64 15.43 7.72
N THR A 447 15.78 14.87 8.14
CA THR A 447 16.27 13.58 7.66
C THR A 447 15.43 12.38 8.10
N SER A 448 14.50 12.55 9.05
CA SER A 448 13.59 11.49 9.51
C SER A 448 12.12 11.88 9.44
N ARG A 449 11.80 13.15 9.18
CA ARG A 449 10.44 13.68 9.25
C ARG A 449 9.92 14.17 7.92
N VAL A 450 8.67 13.84 7.63
CA VAL A 450 7.97 14.22 6.42
C VAL A 450 6.60 14.77 6.80
N LEU A 451 6.16 15.84 6.13
CA LEU A 451 4.76 16.25 6.11
C LEU A 451 4.10 15.62 4.90
N VAL A 452 3.00 14.91 5.12
CA VAL A 452 2.25 14.21 4.09
C VAL A 452 0.89 14.88 3.93
N VAL A 453 0.48 15.01 2.67
CA VAL A 453 -0.78 15.58 2.23
C VAL A 453 -1.41 14.60 1.25
N GLU A 454 -2.59 14.06 1.57
CA GLU A 454 -3.31 13.10 0.71
C GLU A 454 -4.78 13.47 0.56
N SER A 455 -5.38 13.12 -0.58
CA SER A 455 -6.81 13.33 -0.82
C SER A 455 -7.64 12.13 -0.38
N ARG A 456 -8.72 12.39 0.37
CA ARG A 456 -9.68 11.40 0.87
C ARG A 456 -11.08 11.67 0.34
N ARG A 457 -11.73 10.62 -0.15
CA ARG A 457 -13.12 10.62 -0.67
C ARG A 457 -13.83 9.39 -0.12
N ARG A 458 -15.17 9.36 -0.15
CA ARG A 458 -16.00 8.17 0.18
C ARG A 458 -15.95 7.12 -0.94
N LEU A 459 -14.75 6.72 -1.31
CA LEU A 459 -14.45 5.69 -2.28
C LEU A 459 -13.74 4.52 -1.58
N GLY A 460 -13.69 3.35 -2.22
CA GLY A 460 -13.04 2.18 -1.64
C GLY A 460 -13.54 1.86 -0.23
N PHE A 461 -12.61 1.79 0.72
CA PHE A 461 -12.91 1.48 2.12
C PHE A 461 -13.27 2.70 2.98
N ASP A 462 -13.23 3.90 2.43
CA ASP A 462 -13.77 5.13 3.04
C ASP A 462 -15.27 5.33 2.74
N ALA A 463 -15.82 4.55 1.81
CA ALA A 463 -17.25 4.53 1.53
C ALA A 463 -18.07 3.95 2.69
N VAL A 464 -19.39 4.06 2.63
CA VAL A 464 -20.28 3.37 3.58
C VAL A 464 -20.12 1.85 3.37
N GLN A 465 -19.65 1.14 4.39
CA GLN A 465 -19.45 -0.31 4.38
C GLN A 465 -20.38 -1.00 5.41
N PRO A 466 -21.63 -1.35 5.04
CA PRO A 466 -22.53 -2.04 5.96
C PRO A 466 -22.03 -3.44 6.27
N TYR A 467 -22.20 -3.87 7.52
CA TYR A 467 -21.88 -5.24 7.95
C TYR A 467 -22.99 -5.81 8.84
N THR A 468 -22.92 -7.11 9.11
CA THR A 468 -23.80 -7.78 10.07
C THR A 468 -22.97 -8.24 11.25
N ASP A 469 -23.34 -7.80 12.45
CA ASP A 469 -22.63 -8.19 13.68
C ASP A 469 -22.97 -9.63 14.11
N SER A 470 -22.33 -10.10 15.18
CA SER A 470 -22.54 -11.46 15.70
C SER A 470 -23.94 -11.71 16.26
N ALA A 471 -24.71 -10.66 16.58
CA ALA A 471 -26.10 -10.78 17.00
C ALA A 471 -27.07 -10.84 15.80
N GLY A 472 -26.56 -10.81 14.56
CA GLY A 472 -27.37 -10.76 13.35
C GLY A 472 -27.92 -9.35 13.07
N THR A 473 -27.47 -8.32 13.79
CA THR A 473 -27.89 -6.94 13.59
C THR A 473 -27.16 -6.38 12.38
N ARG A 474 -27.90 -5.84 11.41
CA ARG A 474 -27.28 -5.12 10.30
C ARG A 474 -26.90 -3.73 10.77
N VAL A 475 -25.59 -3.46 10.80
CA VAL A 475 -25.02 -2.16 11.16
C VAL A 475 -24.63 -1.45 9.88
N THR A 476 -25.10 -0.22 9.72
CA THR A 476 -24.66 0.69 8.67
C THR A 476 -23.90 1.82 9.36
N PRO A 477 -22.56 1.70 9.47
CA PRO A 477 -21.75 2.78 10.00
C PRO A 477 -21.78 3.97 9.02
N PRO A 478 -21.50 5.20 9.48
CA PRO A 478 -21.23 6.29 8.56
C PRO A 478 -19.98 5.96 7.73
N GLY A 479 -19.98 6.33 6.45
CA GLY A 479 -18.74 6.43 5.68
C GLY A 479 -17.96 7.67 6.11
N LEU A 480 -16.90 8.01 5.39
CA LEU A 480 -16.07 9.18 5.68
C LEU A 480 -16.94 10.47 5.87
N PRO A 481 -17.03 11.05 7.08
CA PRO A 481 -17.96 12.14 7.39
C PRO A 481 -17.89 13.35 6.47
N VAL A 482 -16.66 13.75 6.12
CA VAL A 482 -16.32 14.88 5.28
C VAL A 482 -15.28 14.39 4.28
N GLU A 483 -15.42 14.73 3.00
CA GLU A 483 -14.36 14.48 2.01
C GLU A 483 -13.42 15.68 1.97
N GLY A 484 -12.12 15.44 1.76
CA GLY A 484 -11.16 16.53 1.84
C GLY A 484 -9.73 16.06 1.80
N VAL A 485 -8.83 16.92 2.28
CA VAL A 485 -7.40 16.67 2.31
C VAL A 485 -6.96 16.33 3.73
N LEU A 486 -6.38 15.15 3.90
CA LEU A 486 -5.76 14.72 5.16
C LEU A 486 -4.32 15.21 5.19
N VAL A 487 -3.94 15.85 6.29
CA VAL A 487 -2.57 16.31 6.52
C VAL A 487 -2.04 15.62 7.77
N TYR A 488 -0.87 15.00 7.67
CA TYR A 488 -0.21 14.33 8.80
C TYR A 488 1.31 14.40 8.69
N THR A 489 2.01 14.26 9.81
CA THR A 489 3.46 14.13 9.81
C THR A 489 3.87 12.70 10.08
N VAL A 490 4.95 12.27 9.45
CA VAL A 490 5.65 11.01 9.68
C VAL A 490 6.97 11.32 10.38
N ASP A 491 7.30 10.61 11.46
CA ASP A 491 8.65 10.51 12.02
C ASP A 491 9.13 9.07 11.91
N THR A 492 9.96 8.82 10.90
CA THR A 492 10.45 7.48 10.55
C THR A 492 11.39 6.88 11.56
N PHE A 493 11.88 7.66 12.53
CA PHE A 493 12.72 7.15 13.61
C PHE A 493 11.91 6.42 14.70
N LEU A 494 10.62 6.74 14.83
CA LEU A 494 9.75 6.20 15.88
C LEU A 494 9.23 4.81 15.52
N GLY A 495 9.12 3.96 16.54
CA GLY A 495 8.61 2.60 16.42
C GLY A 495 7.11 2.48 16.68
N ALA A 496 6.63 1.24 16.62
CA ALA A 496 5.27 0.87 17.02
C ALA A 496 4.97 1.35 18.45
N GLY A 497 3.79 1.95 18.64
CA GLY A 497 3.37 2.48 19.95
C GLY A 497 3.94 3.85 20.32
N GLU A 498 4.88 4.40 19.55
CA GLU A 498 5.49 5.72 19.80
C GLU A 498 4.83 6.85 19.00
N LEU A 499 3.68 6.57 18.36
CA LEU A 499 2.94 7.51 17.50
C LEU A 499 3.83 8.04 16.34
N PRO A 500 4.34 7.15 15.46
CA PRO A 500 5.24 7.55 14.37
C PRO A 500 4.55 8.45 13.34
N LEU A 501 3.21 8.39 13.24
CA LEU A 501 2.43 9.29 12.42
C LEU A 501 1.47 10.10 13.29
N LYS A 502 1.29 11.37 12.94
CA LYS A 502 0.46 12.31 13.70
C LYS A 502 -0.37 13.20 12.79
N ILE A 503 -1.68 13.21 12.99
CA ILE A 503 -2.60 14.07 12.25
C ILE A 503 -2.33 15.55 12.55
N ALA A 504 -2.46 16.40 11.54
CA ALA A 504 -2.36 17.84 11.71
C ALA A 504 -3.43 18.36 12.68
N GLY A 505 -3.02 19.18 13.64
CA GLY A 505 -3.92 19.67 14.70
C GLY A 505 -3.93 18.81 15.95
N ASP A 506 -3.33 17.61 15.93
CA ASP A 506 -3.14 16.82 17.15
C ASP A 506 -2.14 17.51 18.08
N SER A 507 -2.54 17.70 19.34
CA SER A 507 -1.78 18.41 20.37
C SER A 507 -0.60 17.59 20.94
N GLY A 508 -0.60 16.27 20.76
CA GLY A 508 0.40 15.33 21.26
C GLY A 508 -0.18 14.17 22.06
N ASP A 509 -1.49 14.15 22.21
CA ASP A 509 -2.26 13.18 22.97
C ASP A 509 -3.34 12.48 22.13
N GLY A 510 -3.29 12.65 20.80
CA GLY A 510 -4.25 12.08 19.88
C GLY A 510 -5.55 12.87 19.78
N THR A 511 -5.68 14.02 20.46
CA THR A 511 -6.90 14.84 20.40
C THR A 511 -6.78 15.96 19.38
N VAL A 512 -7.85 16.13 18.59
CA VAL A 512 -7.99 17.19 17.60
C VAL A 512 -9.33 17.89 17.84
N GLU A 513 -9.32 19.22 17.89
CA GLU A 513 -10.51 20.02 18.22
C GLU A 513 -11.58 19.99 17.12
N ASP A 514 -11.18 19.75 15.88
CA ASP A 514 -12.05 19.68 14.70
C ASP A 514 -11.76 18.41 13.88
N PHE A 515 -12.68 18.06 12.98
CA PHE A 515 -12.50 16.90 12.11
C PHE A 515 -11.33 17.15 11.14
N PRO A 516 -10.38 16.21 10.99
CA PRO A 516 -9.03 16.52 10.49
C PRO A 516 -8.88 16.64 8.97
N LEU A 517 -9.98 16.67 8.21
CA LEU A 517 -9.94 16.83 6.76
C LEU A 517 -10.24 18.28 6.38
N LEU A 518 -9.35 18.85 5.58
CA LEU A 518 -9.49 20.21 5.06
C LEU A 518 -10.40 20.20 3.82
N GLU A 519 -11.44 21.03 3.83
CA GLU A 519 -12.30 21.28 2.68
C GLU A 519 -11.77 22.43 1.81
N ALA A 520 -12.33 22.65 0.63
CA ALA A 520 -11.93 23.76 -0.24
C ALA A 520 -12.12 25.12 0.47
N GLY A 521 -11.04 25.90 0.55
CA GLY A 521 -10.96 27.15 1.29
C GLY A 521 -10.28 27.04 2.65
N ASP A 522 -10.13 25.82 3.19
CA ASP A 522 -9.47 25.61 4.47
C ASP A 522 -7.95 25.63 4.35
N SER A 523 -7.29 25.91 5.48
CA SER A 523 -5.85 25.82 5.59
C SER A 523 -5.39 25.46 6.99
N ILE A 524 -4.23 24.82 7.07
CA ILE A 524 -3.57 24.50 8.34
C ILE A 524 -2.08 24.75 8.24
N THR A 525 -1.46 25.21 9.34
CA THR A 525 0.00 25.36 9.41
C THR A 525 0.59 24.29 10.30
N VAL A 526 1.48 23.48 9.73
CA VAL A 526 2.12 22.34 10.40
C VAL A 526 3.62 22.45 10.15
N ARG A 527 4.40 22.49 11.25
CA ARG A 527 5.87 22.47 11.20
C ARG A 527 6.49 23.50 10.24
N GLY A 528 5.92 24.70 10.18
CA GLY A 528 6.42 25.79 9.33
C GLY A 528 6.03 25.68 7.85
N TYR A 529 5.03 24.87 7.52
CA TYR A 529 4.38 24.86 6.21
C TYR A 529 2.88 25.10 6.37
N THR A 530 2.34 25.98 5.57
CA THR A 530 0.90 26.20 5.41
C THR A 530 0.41 25.37 4.22
N VAL A 531 -0.52 24.46 4.49
CA VAL A 531 -1.24 23.65 3.50
C VAL A 531 -2.62 24.25 3.34
N SER A 532 -2.99 24.65 2.12
CA SER A 532 -4.27 25.27 1.80
C SER A 532 -4.96 24.54 0.66
N VAL A 533 -6.20 24.10 0.86
CA VAL A 533 -6.99 23.49 -0.22
C VAL A 533 -7.63 24.61 -1.03
N THR A 534 -7.14 24.82 -2.24
CA THR A 534 -7.54 25.95 -3.09
C THR A 534 -8.80 25.67 -3.91
N SER A 535 -9.02 24.42 -4.30
CA SER A 535 -10.24 23.99 -4.99
C SER A 535 -10.49 22.50 -4.83
N ASP A 536 -11.76 22.13 -4.95
CA ASP A 536 -12.27 20.77 -5.11
C ASP A 536 -13.18 20.77 -6.34
N ASP A 537 -12.88 19.95 -7.36
CA ASP A 537 -13.68 19.83 -8.59
C ASP A 537 -14.65 18.61 -8.57
N GLY A 538 -14.73 17.91 -7.45
CA GLY A 538 -15.48 16.66 -7.25
C GLY A 538 -14.70 15.40 -7.62
N ARG A 539 -13.52 15.53 -8.24
CA ARG A 539 -12.59 14.43 -8.54
C ARG A 539 -11.31 14.61 -7.75
N THR A 540 -10.60 15.70 -7.97
CA THR A 540 -9.29 16.02 -7.37
C THR A 540 -9.39 17.18 -6.37
N HIS A 541 -8.38 17.27 -5.52
CA HIS A 541 -8.16 18.46 -4.68
C HIS A 541 -6.93 19.19 -5.17
N THR A 542 -7.05 20.50 -5.40
CA THR A 542 -5.90 21.36 -5.70
C THR A 542 -5.40 21.97 -4.40
N VAL A 543 -4.17 21.66 -4.01
CA VAL A 543 -3.58 22.05 -2.73
C VAL A 543 -2.36 22.93 -2.95
N LYS A 544 -2.32 24.06 -2.27
CA LYS A 544 -1.15 24.92 -2.19
C LYS A 544 -0.38 24.64 -0.90
N ILE A 545 0.89 24.31 -1.03
CA ILE A 545 1.82 24.08 0.09
C ILE A 545 2.82 25.22 0.07
N THR A 546 2.97 25.95 1.17
CA THR A 546 3.90 27.09 1.26
C THR A 546 4.64 27.07 2.57
N LYS A 547 5.97 27.18 2.53
CA LYS A 547 6.82 27.34 3.70
C LYS A 547 6.53 28.69 4.36
N SER A 548 6.14 28.66 5.62
CA SER A 548 5.96 29.87 6.43
C SER A 548 7.30 30.58 6.58
N GLY A 549 7.31 31.90 6.32
CA GLY A 549 8.52 32.74 6.34
C GLY A 549 9.03 33.08 7.73
#